data_AF-A0A8T4J4Z0-F1
#
_entry.id   AF-A0A8T4J4Z0-F1
#
_cell.length_a   1.000
_cell.length_b   1.000
_cell.length_c   1.000
_cell.angle_alpha   90.00
_cell.angle_beta   90.00
_cell.angle_gamma   90.00
#
_symmetry.space_group_name_H-M   'P 1'
#
loop_
_entity.id
_entity.type
_entity.pdbx_description
1 polymer ?
#
loop_
_entity_poly.entity_id
_entity_poly.type
_entity_poly.pdbx_seq_one_letter_code
_entity_poly.pdbx_strand_id
1 'polypeptide(L)'
;MNLILVLFSGLLVGIFFRMGFGFFMGRYKSSFVCLRCGNCCKLRVNRIPFSKGNCNYLVENNVCKIYDKRPRTCRVFPFKQFFGRDYLLFYHKCAGQKKLFKELFLMVQKRLS
;
A
#
# COMPACT_ATOMS: atom_id res chain seq x y z
N MET A 1 -27.49 33.45 7.75
CA MET A 1 -26.47 32.37 7.89
C MET A 1 -26.08 31.95 6.48
N ASN A 2 -24.89 32.35 6.03
CA ASN A 2 -24.57 32.53 4.61
C ASN A 2 -24.41 31.20 3.84
N LEU A 3 -25.18 31.04 2.75
CA LEU A 3 -25.11 29.93 1.80
C LEU A 3 -23.68 29.73 1.23
N ILE A 4 -22.92 30.82 1.13
CA ILE A 4 -21.51 30.83 0.70
C ILE A 4 -20.60 30.07 1.69
N LEU A 5 -20.88 30.12 2.99
CA LEU A 5 -20.10 29.43 4.04
C LEU A 5 -20.30 27.91 3.99
N VAL A 6 -21.49 27.45 3.59
CA VAL A 6 -21.82 26.02 3.39
C VAL A 6 -21.20 25.48 2.09
N LEU A 7 -21.15 26.30 1.04
CA LEU A 7 -20.47 25.94 -0.20
C LEU A 7 -18.95 25.87 -0.02
N PHE A 8 -18.35 26.79 0.74
CA PHE A 8 -16.92 26.74 1.06
C PHE A 8 -16.55 25.55 1.95
N SER A 9 -17.37 25.21 2.95
CA SER A 9 -17.14 24.02 3.78
C SER A 9 -17.33 22.73 2.98
N GLY A 10 -18.33 22.65 2.10
CA GLY A 10 -18.54 21.54 1.18
C GLY A 10 -17.41 21.37 0.15
N LEU A 11 -16.89 22.48 -0.39
CA LEU A 11 -15.77 22.46 -1.34
C LEU A 11 -14.45 22.07 -0.65
N LEU A 12 -14.20 22.57 0.56
CA LEU A 12 -13.01 22.20 1.35
C LEU A 12 -13.07 20.74 1.81
N VAL A 13 -14.21 20.25 2.31
CA VAL A 13 -14.40 18.82 2.63
C VAL A 13 -14.25 17.96 1.37
N GLY A 14 -14.78 18.40 0.23
CA GLY A 14 -14.59 17.74 -1.07
C GLY A 14 -13.14 17.70 -1.53
N ILE A 15 -12.36 18.77 -1.30
CA ILE A 15 -10.92 18.84 -1.62
C ILE A 15 -10.08 18.00 -0.64
N PHE A 16 -10.43 18.00 0.65
CA PHE A 16 -9.82 17.11 1.66
C PHE A 16 -10.13 15.63 1.36
N PHE A 17 -11.33 15.31 0.88
CA PHE A 17 -11.69 13.95 0.43
C PHE A 17 -11.03 13.57 -0.90
N ARG A 18 -10.78 14.55 -1.79
CA ARG A 18 -10.06 14.35 -3.05
C ARG A 18 -8.55 14.12 -2.84
N MET A 19 -8.01 14.51 -1.68
CA MET A 19 -6.69 14.05 -1.17
C MET A 19 -6.76 12.76 -0.35
N GLY A 20 -7.91 12.06 -0.34
CA GLY A 20 -8.19 10.93 0.56
C GLY A 20 -8.12 9.53 -0.05
N PHE A 21 -7.72 9.34 -1.31
CA PHE A 21 -7.68 8.00 -1.93
C PHE A 21 -6.28 7.50 -2.31
N GLY A 22 -5.28 8.03 -1.62
CA GLY A 22 -3.97 7.38 -1.46
C GLY A 22 -3.45 7.80 -0.10
N PHE A 23 -3.55 6.93 0.91
CA PHE A 23 -2.98 7.22 2.22
C PHE A 23 -1.53 7.64 2.03
N PHE A 24 -1.20 8.88 2.42
CA PHE A 24 0.11 9.50 2.29
C PHE A 24 1.11 8.86 3.27
N MET A 25 1.31 7.55 3.12
CA MET A 25 2.09 6.69 4.00
C MET A 25 3.43 6.29 3.37
N GLY A 26 3.83 6.91 2.26
CA GLY A 26 5.14 6.71 1.66
C GLY A 26 6.30 6.91 2.62
N ARG A 27 6.16 7.83 3.60
CA ARG A 27 7.16 8.05 4.65
C ARG A 27 7.46 6.80 5.49
N TYR A 28 6.55 5.84 5.54
CA TYR A 28 6.69 4.61 6.32
C TYR A 28 7.18 3.42 5.50
N LYS A 29 7.62 3.65 4.26
CA LYS A 29 8.20 2.63 3.40
C LYS A 29 9.43 1.96 4.00
N SER A 30 10.25 2.70 4.73
CA SER A 30 11.42 2.16 5.45
C SER A 30 11.04 1.24 6.60
N SER A 31 9.87 1.44 7.23
CA SER A 31 9.36 0.59 8.31
C SER A 31 8.69 -0.70 7.79
N PHE A 32 8.45 -0.81 6.48
CA PHE A 32 7.80 -2.00 5.94
C PHE A 32 8.76 -3.19 5.88
N VAL A 33 8.37 -4.28 6.55
CA VAL A 33 9.10 -5.55 6.53
C VAL A 33 8.41 -6.54 5.59
N CYS A 34 9.12 -6.96 4.53
CA CYS A 34 8.63 -7.99 3.62
C CYS A 34 8.80 -9.38 4.23
N LEU A 35 7.68 -10.03 4.58
CA LEU A 35 7.65 -11.35 5.23
C LEU A 35 7.77 -12.54 4.26
N ARG A 36 8.23 -12.30 3.03
CA ARG A 36 8.40 -13.34 1.99
C ARG A 36 7.18 -14.27 1.75
N CYS A 37 5.96 -13.75 1.98
CA CYS A 37 4.70 -14.51 1.84
C CYS A 37 4.17 -14.68 0.41
N GLY A 38 4.86 -14.12 -0.58
CA GLY A 38 4.53 -14.23 -2.00
C GLY A 38 3.34 -13.38 -2.47
N ASN A 39 2.82 -12.50 -1.62
CA ASN A 39 1.63 -11.71 -1.95
C ASN A 39 1.79 -10.75 -3.13
N CYS A 40 3.00 -10.26 -3.41
CA CYS A 40 3.24 -9.50 -4.64
C CYS A 40 2.85 -10.32 -5.89
N CYS A 41 3.16 -11.62 -5.90
CA CYS A 41 2.86 -12.55 -6.97
C CYS A 41 1.40 -13.05 -6.91
N LYS A 42 0.81 -13.25 -5.72
CA LYS A 42 -0.58 -13.71 -5.56
C LYS A 42 -1.62 -12.62 -5.87
N LEU A 43 -1.34 -11.38 -5.51
CA LEU A 43 -2.28 -10.26 -5.62
C LEU A 43 -2.26 -9.58 -6.99
N ARG A 44 -1.64 -10.22 -8.00
CA ARG A 44 -1.56 -9.73 -9.39
C ARG A 44 -1.05 -8.29 -9.48
N VAL A 45 -0.03 -7.95 -8.70
CA VAL A 45 0.44 -6.56 -8.61
C VAL A 45 1.26 -6.19 -9.84
N ASN A 46 0.73 -5.27 -10.65
CA ASN A 46 1.34 -4.81 -11.90
C ASN A 46 1.78 -5.97 -12.84
N ARG A 47 2.61 -5.66 -13.85
CA ARG A 47 3.07 -6.50 -14.97
C ARG A 47 3.96 -7.69 -14.57
N ILE A 48 3.62 -8.44 -13.53
CA ILE A 48 4.24 -9.75 -13.29
C ILE A 48 3.67 -10.72 -14.33
N PRO A 49 4.48 -11.54 -15.02
CA PRO A 49 3.97 -12.52 -15.97
C PRO A 49 3.12 -13.59 -15.25
N PHE A 50 1.88 -13.73 -15.70
CA PHE A 50 0.97 -14.81 -15.33
C PHE A 50 0.81 -15.77 -16.50
N SER A 51 0.83 -17.07 -16.21
CA SER A 51 0.48 -18.14 -17.16
C SER A 51 -0.68 -18.92 -16.58
N LYS A 52 -1.74 -19.15 -17.36
CA LYS A 52 -2.94 -19.89 -16.95
C LYS A 52 -3.54 -19.41 -15.61
N GLY A 53 -3.50 -18.10 -15.35
CA GLY A 53 -4.06 -17.50 -14.13
C GLY A 53 -3.16 -17.54 -12.89
N ASN A 54 -2.01 -18.22 -12.96
CA ASN A 54 -1.04 -18.36 -11.89
C ASN A 54 0.22 -17.52 -12.17
N CYS A 55 0.83 -16.98 -11.13
CA CYS A 55 2.07 -16.25 -11.25
C CYS A 55 3.22 -17.25 -11.47
N ASN A 56 3.99 -17.07 -12.55
CA ASN A 56 5.05 -18.00 -12.98
C ASN A 56 6.15 -18.22 -11.93
N TYR A 57 6.21 -17.33 -10.94
CA TYR A 57 7.25 -17.33 -9.91
C TYR A 57 6.77 -17.85 -8.56
N LEU A 58 5.52 -18.29 -8.44
CA LEU A 58 5.02 -18.90 -7.21
C LEU A 58 5.39 -20.38 -7.18
N VAL A 59 5.98 -20.85 -6.08
CA VAL A 59 6.21 -22.28 -5.82
C VAL A 59 5.12 -22.88 -4.96
N GLU A 60 5.09 -24.21 -4.90
CA GLU A 60 4.12 -25.02 -4.16
C GLU A 60 3.98 -24.59 -2.69
N ASN A 61 5.07 -24.20 -2.03
CA ASN A 61 5.06 -23.72 -0.65
C ASN A 61 4.51 -22.29 -0.47
N ASN A 62 3.81 -21.74 -1.47
CA ASN A 62 3.27 -20.38 -1.41
C ASN A 62 4.34 -19.28 -1.30
N VAL A 63 5.60 -19.63 -1.58
CA VAL A 63 6.79 -18.76 -1.59
C VAL A 63 7.08 -18.33 -3.03
N CYS A 64 7.67 -17.15 -3.24
CA CYS A 64 8.15 -16.76 -4.56
C CYS A 64 9.58 -17.27 -4.82
N LYS A 65 9.81 -17.93 -5.95
CA LYS A 65 11.14 -18.31 -6.47
C LYS A 65 12.07 -17.12 -6.74
N ILE A 66 11.49 -15.93 -6.87
CA ILE A 66 12.18 -14.71 -7.30
C ILE A 66 12.72 -13.85 -6.14
N TYR A 67 12.86 -14.31 -4.90
CA TYR A 67 13.27 -13.40 -3.83
C TYR A 67 14.63 -12.72 -4.07
N ASP A 68 15.59 -13.43 -4.64
CA ASP A 68 16.90 -12.86 -4.99
C ASP A 68 16.82 -12.05 -6.29
N LYS A 69 16.08 -12.56 -7.29
CA LYS A 69 15.93 -11.96 -8.63
C LYS A 69 14.65 -11.13 -8.81
N ARG A 70 14.08 -10.61 -7.72
CA ARG A 70 12.73 -10.01 -7.73
C ARG A 70 12.68 -8.79 -8.64
N PRO A 71 11.64 -8.65 -9.49
CA PRO A 71 11.47 -7.45 -10.29
C PRO A 71 11.23 -6.25 -9.38
N ARG A 72 11.56 -5.05 -9.89
CA ARG A 72 11.45 -3.79 -9.14
C ARG A 72 10.09 -3.63 -8.46
N THR A 73 9.01 -4.00 -9.14
CA THR A 73 7.64 -3.96 -8.60
C THR A 73 7.48 -4.77 -7.30
N CYS A 74 8.01 -5.99 -7.24
CA CYS A 74 7.95 -6.81 -6.02
C CYS A 74 8.89 -6.31 -4.92
N ARG A 75 9.93 -5.55 -5.26
CA ARG A 75 10.84 -4.91 -4.28
C ARG A 75 10.16 -3.75 -3.57
N VAL A 76 9.34 -2.99 -4.30
CA VAL A 76 8.66 -1.80 -3.76
C VAL A 76 7.25 -2.08 -3.24
N PHE A 77 6.66 -3.24 -3.55
CA PHE A 77 5.37 -3.67 -2.99
C PHE A 77 5.37 -3.63 -1.45
N PRO A 78 4.31 -3.13 -0.80
CA PRO A 78 3.02 -2.65 -1.31
C PRO A 78 2.97 -1.17 -1.70
N PHE A 79 4.12 -0.52 -1.94
CA PHE A 79 4.18 0.90 -2.31
C PHE A 79 4.21 1.11 -3.82
N LYS A 80 3.63 2.21 -4.27
CA LYS A 80 3.68 2.69 -5.66
C LYS A 80 4.04 4.17 -5.70
N GLN A 81 4.99 4.53 -6.55
CA GLN A 81 5.35 5.93 -6.75
C GLN A 81 4.36 6.58 -7.74
N PHE A 82 3.80 7.72 -7.36
CA PHE A 82 2.90 8.52 -8.19
C PHE A 82 3.26 10.00 -7.99
N PHE A 83 3.49 10.75 -9.07
CA PHE A 83 3.98 12.14 -9.02
C PHE A 83 5.13 12.37 -8.01
N GLY A 84 6.15 11.50 -8.04
CA GLY A 84 7.32 11.57 -7.15
C GLY A 84 7.08 11.17 -5.69
N ARG A 85 5.84 10.88 -5.29
CA ARG A 85 5.46 10.51 -3.92
C ARG A 85 5.19 9.01 -3.82
N ASP A 86 5.64 8.37 -2.75
CA ASP A 86 5.33 6.97 -2.47
C ASP A 86 3.95 6.86 -1.82
N TYR A 87 3.10 5.98 -2.36
CA TYR A 87 1.77 5.69 -1.83
C TYR A 87 1.69 4.23 -1.41
N LEU A 88 1.12 3.99 -0.22
CA LEU A 88 0.83 2.64 0.24
C LEU A 88 -0.46 2.15 -0.43
N LEU A 89 -0.36 1.10 -1.25
CA LEU A 89 -1.53 0.43 -1.79
C LEU A 89 -2.11 -0.52 -0.74
N PHE A 90 -3.43 -0.54 -0.59
CA PHE A 90 -4.09 -1.34 0.44
C PHE A 90 -4.32 -2.79 -0.03
N TYR A 91 -3.65 -3.73 0.65
CA TYR A 91 -3.79 -5.15 0.40
C TYR A 91 -4.10 -5.90 1.70
N HIS A 92 -5.38 -6.16 1.96
CA HIS A 92 -5.85 -6.83 3.18
C HIS A 92 -5.24 -8.23 3.42
N LYS A 93 -4.79 -8.94 2.37
CA LYS A 93 -4.12 -10.24 2.49
C LYS A 93 -2.62 -10.13 2.83
N CYS A 94 -2.05 -8.92 2.81
CA CYS A 94 -0.63 -8.70 3.06
C CYS A 94 -0.31 -8.64 4.56
N ALA A 95 0.25 -9.72 5.11
CA ALA A 95 0.66 -9.78 6.52
C ALA A 95 1.67 -8.69 6.91
N GLY A 96 2.64 -8.38 6.03
CA GLY A 96 3.59 -7.29 6.28
C GLY A 96 2.92 -5.92 6.38
N GLN A 97 1.86 -5.70 5.60
CA GLN A 97 1.07 -4.48 5.67
C GLN A 97 0.20 -4.42 6.93
N LYS A 98 -0.40 -5.54 7.35
CA LYS A 98 -1.10 -5.62 8.64
C LYS A 98 -0.18 -5.25 9.80
N LYS A 99 1.06 -5.74 9.79
CA LYS A 99 2.08 -5.40 10.78
C LYS A 99 2.39 -3.89 10.77
N LEU A 100 2.62 -3.33 9.58
CA LEU A 100 2.86 -1.90 9.41
C LEU A 100 1.69 -1.05 9.95
N PHE A 101 0.44 -1.41 9.65
CA PHE A 101 -0.74 -0.70 10.18
C PHE A 101 -0.86 -0.79 11.70
N LYS A 102 -0.55 -1.95 12.30
CA LYS A 102 -0.53 -2.10 13.75
C LYS A 102 0.50 -1.18 14.39
N GLU A 103 1.71 -1.12 13.84
CA GLU A 103 2.78 -0.22 14.32
C GLU A 103 2.40 1.25 14.17
N LEU A 104 1.76 1.61 13.05
CA LEU A 104 1.26 2.96 12.81
C LEU A 104 0.17 3.38 13.80
N PHE A 105 -0.77 2.49 14.07
CA PHE A 105 -1.82 2.74 15.03
C PHE A 105 -1.24 3.00 16.43
N LEU A 106 -0.29 2.17 16.86
CA LEU A 106 0.41 2.35 18.14
C LEU A 106 1.21 3.66 18.19
N MET A 107 1.85 4.06 17.08
CA MET A 107 2.57 5.33 16.99
C MET A 107 1.64 6.54 17.11
N VAL A 108 0.45 6.48 16.51
CA VAL A 108 -0.55 7.56 16.62
C VAL A 108 -1.11 7.62 18.04
N GLN A 109 -1.45 6.48 18.62
CA GLN A 109 -1.96 6.39 20.00
C GLN A 109 -0.99 7.04 21.00
N LYS A 110 0.30 6.72 20.92
CA LYS A 110 1.35 7.31 21.77
C LYS A 110 1.52 8.83 21.62
N ARG A 111 1.10 9.40 20.49
CA ARG A 111 1.23 10.84 20.23
C ARG A 111 0.01 11.63 20.74
N LEU A 112 -1.09 10.92 21.03
CA LEU A 112 -2.34 11.49 21.54
C LEU A 112 -2.49 11.32 23.06
N SER A 113 -1.67 10.46 23.67
CA SER A 113 -1.49 10.32 25.13
C SER A 113 -0.40 11.24 25.64
#